data_AF-A0A353GSI3-F1
#
_entry.id   AF-A0A353GSI3-F1
#
_cell.length_a   1.000
_cell.length_b   1.000
_cell.length_c   1.000
_cell.angle_alpha   90.00
_cell.angle_beta   90.00
_cell.angle_gamma   90.00
#
_symmetry.space_group_name_H-M   'P 1'
#
loop_
_entity.id
_entity.type
_entity.pdbx_description
1 polymer ?
#
loop_
_entity_poly.entity_id
_entity_poly.type
_entity_poly.pdbx_seq_one_letter_code
_entity_poly.pdbx_strand_id
1 'polypeptide(L)'
;RPIAIVGGGTAMIGDPSGKTELRKMMTPETIAHNAACFKEQFSRYINFDHDEALMVNNADWLLELNYIEFLREIGSQFSVNRMLTAECFKTRMERGLSFIEFNYMLLQSYDFLMLSRKYGCKIQTGGDDQWSNILSGADLIRRLDGKEAYGITFPLLTTSSGRKMGKTEAGAVWLDPDKTSPYDFYQYWRNTDDRDVERFLALYTFLPMDEVRRLGALKDQQINEAKKILAYEITKLTHGEDEAKKAEQAAGALFSGTGNAEMVKTIELSRIEIEKGMGIIDLVIFAKLAASRGEAKRLIDQGGIVLADQKISDINRKIAVDDFLEDKLTLKKGKKDFQVIKLV
;
A
#
# COMPACT_ATOMS: atom_id res chain seq x y z
N ARG A 1 -24.53 -4.93 -6.50
CA ARG A 1 -23.77 -4.02 -7.37
C ARG A 1 -22.90 -3.10 -6.50
N PRO A 2 -21.57 -3.27 -6.49
CA PRO A 2 -20.65 -2.37 -5.79
C PRO A 2 -20.65 -0.97 -6.41
N ILE A 3 -20.45 0.04 -5.55
CA ILE A 3 -20.30 1.44 -5.96
C ILE A 3 -19.00 1.95 -5.33
N ALA A 4 -17.99 2.21 -6.16
CA ALA A 4 -16.76 2.87 -5.75
C ALA A 4 -16.99 4.39 -5.80
N ILE A 5 -16.94 5.04 -4.64
CA ILE A 5 -17.08 6.50 -4.51
C ILE A 5 -15.71 7.15 -4.45
N VAL A 6 -15.43 8.04 -5.40
CA VAL A 6 -14.28 8.93 -5.39
C VAL A 6 -14.66 10.17 -4.59
N GLY A 7 -13.85 10.50 -3.60
CA GLY A 7 -14.06 11.63 -2.73
C GLY A 7 -13.61 12.98 -3.29
N GLY A 8 -13.95 13.33 -4.53
CA GLY A 8 -13.47 14.57 -5.16
C GLY A 8 -13.84 15.85 -4.40
N GLY A 9 -15.08 15.97 -3.91
CA GLY A 9 -15.52 17.09 -3.07
C GLY A 9 -14.94 17.00 -1.64
N THR A 10 -15.01 15.82 -1.02
CA THR A 10 -14.47 15.60 0.34
C THR A 10 -12.95 15.77 0.44
N ALA A 11 -12.21 15.55 -0.65
CA ALA A 11 -10.76 15.74 -0.71
C ALA A 11 -10.37 17.22 -0.60
N MET A 12 -11.28 18.15 -0.91
CA MET A 12 -11.10 19.59 -0.73
C MET A 12 -11.27 20.04 0.73
N ILE A 13 -11.60 19.13 1.64
CA ILE A 13 -11.89 19.40 3.06
C ILE A 13 -10.92 18.59 3.94
N GLY A 14 -10.81 17.29 3.66
CA GLY A 14 -9.93 16.36 4.37
C GLY A 14 -10.60 15.66 5.54
N ASP A 15 -10.47 14.32 5.59
CA ASP A 15 -10.99 13.49 6.68
C ASP A 15 -10.11 13.57 7.94
N PRO A 16 -10.65 13.97 9.10
CA PRO A 16 -9.93 13.94 10.38
C PRO A 16 -9.85 12.55 11.03
N SER A 17 -10.61 11.57 10.55
CA SER A 17 -10.73 10.24 11.16
C SER A 17 -9.39 9.50 11.15
N GLY A 18 -8.97 9.01 12.32
CA GLY A 18 -7.71 8.27 12.48
C GLY A 18 -6.43 9.08 12.25
N LYS A 19 -6.51 10.42 12.22
CA LYS A 19 -5.38 11.34 11.96
C LYS A 19 -5.15 12.33 13.09
N THR A 20 -3.88 12.69 13.29
CA THR A 20 -3.43 13.61 14.34
C THR A 20 -3.06 15.01 13.84
N GLU A 21 -2.93 15.18 12.53
CA GLU A 21 -2.49 16.42 11.86
C GLU A 21 -3.51 16.86 10.80
N LEU A 22 -3.61 18.17 10.58
CA LEU A 22 -4.39 18.75 9.49
C LEU A 22 -3.87 18.27 8.13
N ARG A 23 -4.78 17.90 7.23
CA ARG A 23 -4.41 17.57 5.86
C ARG A 23 -4.01 18.83 5.10
N LYS A 24 -2.99 18.70 4.24
CA LYS A 24 -2.70 19.70 3.23
C LYS A 24 -3.83 19.73 2.21
N MET A 25 -4.36 20.91 1.94
CA MET A 25 -5.36 21.12 0.90
C MET A 25 -4.72 20.88 -0.47
N MET A 26 -5.36 20.07 -1.30
CA MET A 26 -4.91 19.77 -2.67
C MET A 26 -5.62 20.69 -3.66
N THR A 27 -4.99 20.95 -4.81
CA THR A 27 -5.65 21.68 -5.89
C THR A 27 -6.68 20.80 -6.60
N PRO A 28 -7.72 21.36 -7.24
CA PRO A 28 -8.69 20.60 -8.02
C PRO A 28 -8.03 19.71 -9.10
N GLU A 29 -6.97 20.20 -9.75
CA GLU A 29 -6.22 19.47 -10.77
C GLU A 29 -5.53 18.25 -10.16
N THR A 30 -4.93 18.41 -8.98
CA THR A 30 -4.30 17.30 -8.24
C THR A 30 -5.34 16.26 -7.83
N ILE A 31 -6.51 16.70 -7.37
CA ILE A 31 -7.62 15.81 -6.98
C ILE A 31 -8.11 15.03 -8.20
N ALA A 32 -8.32 15.71 -9.34
CA ALA A 32 -8.76 15.08 -10.59
C ALA A 32 -7.73 14.07 -11.12
N HIS A 33 -6.45 14.41 -11.10
CA HIS A 33 -5.37 13.49 -11.47
C HIS A 33 -5.36 12.24 -10.58
N ASN A 34 -5.38 12.41 -9.26
CA ASN A 34 -5.42 11.28 -8.32
C ASN A 34 -6.67 10.40 -8.52
N ALA A 35 -7.83 11.01 -8.77
CA ALA A 35 -9.07 10.30 -9.04
C ALA A 35 -8.96 9.41 -10.30
N ALA A 36 -8.34 9.92 -11.37
CA ALA A 36 -8.09 9.14 -12.59
C ALA A 36 -7.15 7.94 -12.31
N CYS A 37 -6.05 8.17 -11.59
CA CYS A 37 -5.14 7.08 -11.20
C CYS A 37 -5.84 6.03 -10.34
N PHE A 38 -6.70 6.43 -9.39
CA PHE A 38 -7.47 5.48 -8.59
C PHE A 38 -8.44 4.69 -9.45
N LYS A 39 -9.10 5.30 -10.45
CA LYS A 39 -9.99 4.57 -11.37
C LYS A 39 -9.27 3.44 -12.09
N GLU A 40 -8.08 3.71 -12.61
CA GLU A 40 -7.25 2.70 -13.26
C GLU A 40 -6.86 1.57 -12.29
N GLN A 41 -6.48 1.91 -11.05
CA GLN A 41 -6.15 0.92 -10.02
C GLN A 41 -7.36 0.08 -9.61
N PHE A 42 -8.52 0.70 -9.34
CA PHE A 42 -9.75 -0.02 -8.97
C PHE A 42 -10.22 -0.98 -10.07
N SER A 43 -9.97 -0.65 -11.34
CA SER A 43 -10.34 -1.49 -12.48
C SER A 43 -9.60 -2.84 -12.50
N ARG A 44 -8.52 -3.00 -11.70
CA ARG A 44 -7.87 -4.30 -11.48
C ARG A 44 -8.66 -5.24 -10.57
N TYR A 45 -9.48 -4.68 -9.67
CA TYR A 45 -10.17 -5.41 -8.62
C TYR A 45 -11.68 -5.48 -8.84
N ILE A 46 -12.25 -4.55 -9.61
CA ILE A 46 -13.67 -4.39 -9.83
C ILE A 46 -13.91 -4.24 -11.33
N ASN A 47 -14.82 -5.05 -11.87
CA ASN A 47 -15.28 -4.90 -13.24
C ASN A 47 -16.32 -3.76 -13.32
N PHE A 48 -15.99 -2.70 -14.05
CA PHE A 48 -16.89 -1.56 -14.30
C PHE A 48 -17.65 -1.67 -15.64
N ASP A 49 -17.46 -2.77 -16.38
CA ASP A 49 -18.20 -3.01 -17.62
C ASP A 49 -19.63 -3.50 -17.34
N HIS A 50 -20.52 -3.34 -18.33
CA HIS A 50 -21.89 -3.88 -18.32
C HIS A 50 -22.71 -3.57 -17.05
N ASP A 51 -22.48 -2.41 -16.41
CA ASP A 51 -23.13 -1.99 -15.17
C ASP A 51 -22.91 -2.95 -13.96
N GLU A 52 -21.89 -3.81 -14.00
CA GLU A 52 -21.55 -4.72 -12.89
C GLU A 52 -21.09 -3.95 -11.64
N ALA A 53 -20.43 -2.81 -11.83
CA ALA A 53 -20.04 -1.88 -10.78
C ALA A 53 -20.17 -0.43 -11.27
N LEU A 54 -20.28 0.50 -10.33
CA LEU A 54 -20.29 1.94 -10.63
C LEU A 54 -19.09 2.63 -9.98
N MET A 55 -18.46 3.55 -10.70
CA MET A 55 -17.53 4.51 -10.13
C MET A 55 -18.13 5.90 -10.22
N VAL A 56 -18.35 6.55 -9.08
CA VAL A 56 -19.02 7.85 -8.98
C VAL A 56 -18.14 8.84 -8.23
N ASN A 57 -18.33 10.13 -8.45
CA ASN A 57 -17.57 11.17 -7.76
C ASN A 57 -18.50 12.04 -6.91
N ASN A 58 -18.22 12.19 -5.62
CA ASN A 58 -19.05 13.04 -4.77
C ASN A 58 -18.93 14.54 -5.09
N ALA A 59 -17.95 14.94 -5.89
CA ALA A 59 -17.91 16.27 -6.46
C ALA A 59 -19.19 16.62 -7.23
N ASP A 60 -19.83 15.63 -7.87
CA ASP A 60 -21.03 15.79 -8.71
C ASP A 60 -22.27 16.28 -7.94
N TRP A 61 -22.25 16.19 -6.61
CA TRP A 61 -23.32 16.78 -5.79
C TRP A 61 -22.78 17.74 -4.74
N LEU A 62 -21.58 17.52 -4.20
CA LEU A 62 -21.04 18.39 -3.16
C LEU A 62 -20.65 19.77 -3.67
N LEU A 63 -20.17 19.89 -4.92
CA LEU A 63 -19.75 21.18 -5.47
C LEU A 63 -20.94 22.07 -5.90
N GLU A 64 -22.12 21.48 -6.07
CA GLU A 64 -23.35 22.20 -6.42
C GLU A 64 -24.18 22.56 -5.18
N LEU A 65 -23.76 22.13 -3.98
CA LEU A 65 -24.51 22.40 -2.74
C LEU A 65 -24.56 23.88 -2.40
N ASN A 66 -25.76 24.43 -2.29
CA ASN A 66 -25.97 25.71 -1.64
C ASN A 66 -25.76 25.54 -0.13
N TYR A 67 -24.87 26.34 0.45
CA TYR A 67 -24.51 26.23 1.86
C TYR A 67 -25.71 26.41 2.81
N ILE A 68 -26.59 27.38 2.53
CA ILE A 68 -27.73 27.67 3.42
C ILE A 68 -28.77 26.55 3.35
N GLU A 69 -29.05 26.04 2.15
CA GLU A 69 -29.95 24.90 1.98
C GLU A 69 -29.39 23.64 2.65
N PHE A 70 -28.10 23.37 2.47
CA PHE A 70 -27.41 22.26 3.13
C PHE A 70 -27.51 22.34 4.65
N LEU A 71 -27.26 23.50 5.25
CA LEU A 71 -27.38 23.66 6.70
C LEU A 71 -28.82 23.47 7.19
N ARG A 72 -29.81 23.96 6.45
CA ARG A 72 -31.23 23.84 6.82
C ARG A 72 -31.73 22.42 6.71
N GLU A 73 -31.41 21.72 5.63
CA GLU A 73 -31.91 20.37 5.37
C GLU A 73 -31.09 19.29 6.06
N ILE A 74 -29.77 19.35 5.90
CA ILE A 74 -28.85 18.33 6.39
C ILE A 74 -28.33 18.71 7.77
N GLY A 75 -27.78 19.92 7.93
CA GLY A 75 -27.19 20.36 9.21
C GLY A 75 -28.15 20.26 10.40
N SER A 76 -29.44 20.55 10.19
CA SER A 76 -30.49 20.44 11.22
C SER A 76 -30.72 19.02 11.75
N GLN A 77 -30.27 17.98 11.03
CA GLN A 77 -30.37 16.59 11.45
C GLN A 77 -29.27 16.19 12.44
N PHE A 78 -28.24 17.01 12.59
CA PHE A 78 -27.05 16.71 13.39
C PHE A 78 -27.06 17.49 14.70
N SER A 79 -26.80 16.77 15.79
CA SER A 79 -26.57 17.40 17.10
C SER A 79 -25.07 17.54 17.32
N VAL A 80 -24.60 18.76 17.53
CA VAL A 80 -23.19 19.03 17.87
C VAL A 80 -22.75 18.21 19.08
N ASN A 81 -23.57 18.15 20.14
CA ASN A 81 -23.24 17.37 21.34
C ASN A 81 -23.03 15.89 21.02
N ARG A 82 -23.86 15.30 20.15
CA ARG A 82 -23.72 13.90 19.72
C ARG A 82 -22.51 13.70 18.80
N MET A 83 -22.23 14.64 17.92
CA MET A 83 -21.03 14.57 17.09
C MET A 83 -19.77 14.53 17.97
N LEU A 84 -19.68 15.39 18.98
CA LEU A 84 -18.54 15.45 19.88
C LEU A 84 -18.30 14.17 20.72
N THR A 85 -19.28 13.27 20.83
CA THR A 85 -19.07 11.96 21.47
C THR A 85 -18.40 10.94 20.54
N ALA A 86 -18.31 11.20 19.23
CA ALA A 86 -17.61 10.33 18.31
C ALA A 86 -16.10 10.34 18.60
N GLU A 87 -15.49 9.16 18.68
CA GLU A 87 -14.09 9.00 19.07
C GLU A 87 -13.14 9.81 18.17
N CYS A 88 -13.41 9.87 16.86
CA CYS A 88 -12.63 10.64 15.90
C CYS A 88 -12.57 12.14 16.24
N PHE A 89 -13.66 12.73 16.72
CA PHE A 89 -13.69 14.14 17.11
C PHE A 89 -13.14 14.35 18.52
N LYS A 90 -13.40 13.43 19.44
CA LYS A 90 -12.87 13.51 20.81
C LYS A 90 -11.34 13.61 20.83
N THR A 91 -10.65 12.74 20.10
CA THR A 91 -9.17 12.78 19.99
C THR A 91 -8.68 14.06 19.31
N ARG A 92 -9.40 14.56 18.29
CA ARG A 92 -8.97 15.75 17.53
C ARG A 92 -9.21 17.05 18.30
N MET A 93 -10.28 17.11 19.10
CA MET A 93 -10.66 18.27 19.91
C MET A 93 -9.56 18.65 20.91
N GLU A 94 -8.85 17.67 21.49
CA GLU A 94 -7.69 17.90 22.36
C GLU A 94 -6.56 18.69 21.66
N ARG A 95 -6.50 18.65 20.32
CA ARG A 95 -5.46 19.28 19.50
C ARG A 95 -5.98 20.40 18.60
N GLY A 96 -7.23 20.83 18.79
CA GLY A 96 -7.90 21.81 17.95
C GLY A 96 -8.55 21.19 16.71
N LEU A 97 -9.88 21.04 16.76
CA LEU A 97 -10.72 20.61 15.64
C LEU A 97 -11.17 21.84 14.84
N SER A 98 -10.84 21.91 13.55
CA SER A 98 -11.29 23.01 12.69
C SER A 98 -12.75 22.85 12.27
N PHE A 99 -13.40 23.97 11.92
CA PHE A 99 -14.76 23.94 11.40
C PHE A 99 -14.86 23.11 10.09
N ILE A 100 -13.82 23.14 9.26
CA ILE A 100 -13.74 22.34 8.03
C ILE A 100 -13.75 20.83 8.35
N GLU A 101 -12.91 20.37 9.27
CA GLU A 101 -12.88 18.97 9.72
C GLU A 101 -14.21 18.55 10.39
N PHE A 102 -14.85 19.46 11.13
CA PHE A 102 -16.13 19.19 11.80
C PHE A 102 -17.27 18.91 10.80
N ASN A 103 -17.23 19.53 9.61
CA ASN A 103 -18.23 19.32 8.57
C ASN A 103 -18.06 17.98 7.83
N TYR A 104 -16.92 17.30 7.96
CA TYR A 104 -16.64 16.07 7.21
C TYR A 104 -17.70 14.97 7.43
N MET A 105 -18.13 14.77 8.68
CA MET A 105 -19.16 13.78 9.02
C MET A 105 -20.49 14.07 8.30
N LEU A 106 -20.89 15.34 8.18
CA LEU A 106 -22.13 15.72 7.50
C LEU A 106 -22.04 15.39 6.01
N LEU A 107 -20.90 15.69 5.39
CA LEU A 107 -20.69 15.49 3.96
C LEU A 107 -20.62 14.01 3.59
N GLN A 108 -19.91 13.19 4.36
CA GLN A 108 -19.89 11.75 4.15
C GLN A 108 -21.27 11.11 4.44
N SER A 109 -22.03 11.63 5.40
CA SER A 109 -23.40 11.19 5.63
C SER A 109 -24.30 11.55 4.43
N TYR A 110 -24.12 12.74 3.88
CA TYR A 110 -24.82 13.21 2.69
C TYR A 110 -24.47 12.36 1.47
N ASP A 111 -23.21 11.92 1.32
CA ASP A 111 -22.82 10.97 0.26
C ASP A 111 -23.66 9.69 0.34
N PHE A 112 -23.82 9.09 1.52
CA PHE A 112 -24.63 7.87 1.66
C PHE A 112 -26.09 8.13 1.31
N LEU A 113 -26.65 9.27 1.73
CA LEU A 113 -28.00 9.69 1.34
C LEU A 113 -28.15 9.83 -0.18
N MET A 114 -27.19 10.48 -0.84
CA MET A 114 -27.22 10.68 -2.29
C MET A 114 -27.06 9.36 -3.05
N LEU A 115 -26.19 8.47 -2.59
CA LEU A 115 -26.04 7.13 -3.16
C LEU A 115 -27.30 6.29 -2.99
N SER A 116 -27.97 6.40 -1.83
CA SER A 116 -29.26 5.74 -1.57
C SER A 116 -30.36 6.26 -2.51
N ARG A 117 -30.46 7.58 -2.67
CA ARG A 117 -31.46 8.23 -3.53
C ARG A 117 -31.22 7.98 -5.03
N LYS A 118 -29.99 8.14 -5.51
CA LYS A 118 -29.64 8.02 -6.94
C LYS A 118 -29.52 6.56 -7.41
N TYR A 119 -28.96 5.69 -6.57
CA TYR A 119 -28.56 4.34 -6.99
C TYR A 119 -29.16 3.21 -6.16
N GLY A 120 -30.00 3.52 -5.16
CA GLY A 120 -30.58 2.52 -4.28
C GLY A 120 -29.57 1.85 -3.35
N CYS A 121 -28.45 2.53 -3.04
CA CYS A 121 -27.43 2.00 -2.13
C CYS A 121 -28.01 1.77 -0.72
N LYS A 122 -27.87 0.54 -0.19
CA LYS A 122 -28.37 0.14 1.14
C LYS A 122 -27.26 -0.16 2.15
N ILE A 123 -26.05 -0.42 1.69
CA ILE A 123 -24.94 -0.84 2.55
C ILE A 123 -23.71 -0.01 2.19
N GLN A 124 -23.13 0.66 3.18
CA GLN A 124 -21.84 1.33 3.05
C GLN A 124 -20.77 0.53 3.80
N THR A 125 -19.61 0.36 3.17
CA THR A 125 -18.49 -0.39 3.74
C THR A 125 -17.25 0.48 3.86
N GLY A 126 -16.46 0.32 4.91
CA GLY A 126 -15.22 1.09 5.11
C GLY A 126 -14.32 0.53 6.20
N GLY A 127 -13.16 1.16 6.42
CA GLY A 127 -12.29 0.82 7.54
C GLY A 127 -12.96 1.09 8.89
N ASP A 128 -12.49 0.44 9.94
CA ASP A 128 -13.01 0.62 11.31
C ASP A 128 -12.99 2.09 11.77
N ASP A 129 -12.04 2.89 11.28
CA ASP A 129 -11.95 4.33 11.51
C ASP A 129 -13.11 5.14 10.91
N GLN A 130 -13.90 4.55 10.02
CA GLN A 130 -15.05 5.19 9.34
C GLN A 130 -16.39 4.90 10.01
N TRP A 131 -16.41 4.10 11.09
CA TRP A 131 -17.64 3.61 11.73
C TRP A 131 -18.66 4.72 12.04
N SER A 132 -18.22 5.78 12.73
CA SER A 132 -19.09 6.89 13.13
C SER A 132 -19.72 7.62 11.93
N ASN A 133 -18.96 7.78 10.84
CA ASN A 133 -19.44 8.49 9.65
C ASN A 133 -20.45 7.63 8.88
N ILE A 134 -20.20 6.32 8.76
CA ILE A 134 -21.12 5.37 8.12
C ILE A 134 -22.45 5.31 8.88
N LEU A 135 -22.41 5.17 10.21
CA LEU A 135 -23.62 5.16 11.04
C LEU A 135 -24.40 6.47 10.93
N SER A 136 -23.70 7.60 10.86
CA SER A 136 -24.32 8.90 10.69
C SER A 136 -25.06 9.01 9.34
N GLY A 137 -24.48 8.48 8.26
CA GLY A 137 -25.15 8.38 6.96
C GLY A 137 -26.39 7.49 6.99
N ALA A 138 -26.31 6.33 7.64
CA ALA A 138 -27.46 5.45 7.81
C ALA A 138 -28.60 6.09 8.62
N ASP A 139 -28.27 6.81 9.70
CA ASP A 139 -29.26 7.54 10.50
C ASP A 139 -29.89 8.70 9.71
N LEU A 140 -29.09 9.40 8.88
CA LEU A 140 -29.59 10.47 8.01
C LEU A 140 -30.61 9.94 6.99
N ILE A 141 -30.31 8.81 6.33
CA ILE A 141 -31.23 8.15 5.39
C ILE A 141 -32.54 7.78 6.09
N ARG A 142 -32.45 7.21 7.30
CA ARG A 142 -33.63 6.84 8.08
C ARG A 142 -34.49 8.05 8.43
N ARG A 143 -33.89 9.18 8.82
CA ARG A 143 -34.62 10.40 9.22
C ARG A 143 -35.28 11.11 8.04
N LEU A 144 -34.58 11.23 6.91
CA LEU A 144 -35.06 12.00 5.77
C LEU A 144 -35.94 11.19 4.82
N ASP A 145 -35.60 9.91 4.58
CA ASP A 145 -36.28 9.09 3.58
C ASP A 145 -37.08 7.94 4.20
N GLY A 146 -37.00 7.71 5.51
CA GLY A 146 -37.68 6.59 6.18
C GLY A 146 -37.19 5.21 5.74
N LYS A 147 -36.02 5.14 5.10
CA LYS A 147 -35.44 3.89 4.56
C LYS A 147 -34.43 3.27 5.51
N GLU A 148 -34.29 1.96 5.41
CA GLU A 148 -33.23 1.22 6.09
C GLU A 148 -31.92 1.29 5.29
N ALA A 149 -30.83 1.52 6.01
CA ALA A 149 -29.46 1.51 5.50
C ALA A 149 -28.54 0.89 6.55
N TYR A 150 -27.49 0.22 6.10
CA TYR A 150 -26.59 -0.56 6.96
C TYR A 150 -25.14 -0.15 6.73
N GLY A 151 -24.33 -0.37 7.77
CA GLY A 151 -22.89 -0.16 7.74
C GLY A 151 -22.14 -1.45 8.03
N ILE A 152 -21.05 -1.70 7.32
CA ILE A 152 -20.11 -2.78 7.62
C ILE A 152 -18.71 -2.20 7.68
N THR A 153 -18.00 -2.42 8.77
CA THR A 153 -16.58 -2.06 8.87
C THR A 153 -15.69 -3.28 8.83
N PHE A 154 -14.49 -3.09 8.29
CA PHE A 154 -13.42 -4.08 8.35
C PHE A 154 -12.31 -3.60 9.32
N PRO A 155 -11.73 -4.52 10.10
CA PRO A 155 -10.74 -4.17 11.11
C PRO A 155 -9.49 -3.56 10.47
N LEU A 156 -8.84 -2.66 11.21
CA LEU A 156 -7.51 -2.17 10.82
C LEU A 156 -6.53 -3.33 10.79
N LEU A 157 -5.93 -3.55 9.61
CA LEU A 157 -5.05 -4.69 9.41
C LEU A 157 -3.67 -4.43 10.03
N THR A 158 -3.35 -5.23 11.04
CA THR A 158 -2.04 -5.29 11.68
C THR A 158 -1.33 -6.58 11.31
N THR A 159 -0.02 -6.59 11.41
CA THR A 159 0.81 -7.80 11.41
C THR A 159 0.79 -8.45 12.79
N SER A 160 1.20 -9.72 12.88
CA SER A 160 1.37 -10.45 14.15
C SER A 160 2.33 -9.76 15.12
N SER A 161 3.20 -8.86 14.64
CA SER A 161 4.07 -8.02 15.47
C SER A 161 3.39 -6.73 15.98
N GLY A 162 2.09 -6.55 15.72
CA GLY A 162 1.32 -5.35 16.09
C GLY A 162 1.57 -4.13 15.19
N ARG A 163 2.42 -4.23 14.15
CA ARG A 163 2.67 -3.12 13.21
C ARG A 163 1.52 -2.98 12.22
N LYS A 164 1.12 -1.74 11.90
CA LYS A 164 0.17 -1.47 10.83
C LYS A 164 0.72 -1.97 9.48
N MET A 165 -0.12 -2.64 8.72
CA MET A 165 0.21 -3.11 7.37
C MET A 165 0.53 -1.95 6.43
N GLY A 166 1.38 -2.21 5.42
CA GLY A 166 1.78 -1.22 4.42
C GLY A 166 2.75 -0.13 4.88
N LYS A 167 3.20 -0.11 6.15
CA LYS A 167 4.31 0.73 6.60
C LYS A 167 5.58 -0.11 6.73
N THR A 168 6.50 0.06 5.79
CA THR A 168 7.86 -0.50 5.85
C THR A 168 8.85 0.57 6.34
N GLU A 169 10.07 0.16 6.68
CA GLU A 169 11.17 1.11 6.98
C GLU A 169 11.48 2.02 5.78
N ALA A 170 11.24 1.53 4.55
CA ALA A 170 11.39 2.28 3.30
C ALA A 170 10.16 3.13 2.94
N GLY A 171 9.09 3.11 3.74
CA GLY A 171 7.85 3.84 3.49
C GLY A 171 6.68 2.95 3.10
N ALA A 172 5.75 3.51 2.32
CA ALA A 172 4.53 2.81 1.92
C ALA A 172 4.79 1.79 0.81
N VAL A 173 4.05 0.67 0.84
CA VAL A 173 3.97 -0.28 -0.28
C VAL A 173 2.87 0.20 -1.20
N TRP A 174 3.24 0.74 -2.36
CA TRP A 174 2.30 1.29 -3.32
C TRP A 174 1.81 0.22 -4.29
N LEU A 175 0.58 0.37 -4.79
CA LEU A 175 0.05 -0.45 -5.89
C LEU A 175 0.55 0.02 -7.26
N ASP A 176 1.04 1.26 -7.32
CA ASP A 176 1.59 1.89 -8.51
C ASP A 176 3.01 1.34 -8.79
N PRO A 177 3.24 0.70 -9.95
CA PRO A 177 4.51 0.06 -10.27
C PRO A 177 5.69 1.05 -10.35
N ASP A 178 5.43 2.33 -10.62
CA ASP A 178 6.47 3.36 -10.67
C ASP A 178 6.93 3.80 -9.27
N LYS A 179 6.11 3.54 -8.24
CA LYS A 179 6.40 3.85 -6.84
C LYS A 179 6.89 2.64 -6.05
N THR A 180 6.38 1.46 -6.37
CA THR A 180 6.84 0.18 -5.82
C THR A 180 6.86 -0.81 -6.96
N SER A 181 8.06 -1.24 -7.35
CA SER A 181 8.20 -2.15 -8.50
C SER A 181 7.44 -3.46 -8.23
N PRO A 182 6.91 -4.15 -9.27
CA PRO A 182 6.25 -5.45 -9.07
C PRO A 182 7.12 -6.47 -8.34
N TYR A 183 8.44 -6.41 -8.54
CA TYR A 183 9.41 -7.21 -7.80
C TYR A 183 9.44 -6.85 -6.31
N ASP A 184 9.57 -5.57 -5.96
CA ASP A 184 9.58 -5.13 -4.55
C ASP A 184 8.24 -5.42 -3.87
N PHE A 185 7.13 -5.25 -4.59
CA PHE A 185 5.79 -5.61 -4.14
C PHE A 185 5.67 -7.11 -3.85
N TYR A 186 6.14 -7.96 -4.77
CA TYR A 186 6.21 -9.40 -4.55
C TYR A 186 7.09 -9.75 -3.35
N GLN A 187 8.27 -9.12 -3.22
CA GLN A 187 9.17 -9.36 -2.09
C GLN A 187 8.56 -8.96 -0.74
N TYR A 188 7.76 -7.90 -0.70
CA TYR A 188 7.03 -7.51 0.50
C TYR A 188 6.15 -8.66 1.02
N TRP A 189 5.32 -9.24 0.15
CA TRP A 189 4.45 -10.37 0.51
C TRP A 189 5.23 -11.67 0.73
N ARG A 190 6.30 -11.89 -0.01
CA ARG A 190 7.17 -13.05 0.17
C ARG A 190 7.83 -13.06 1.56
N ASN A 191 8.01 -11.89 2.15
CA ASN A 191 8.60 -11.68 3.47
C ASN A 191 7.59 -11.58 4.62
N THR A 192 6.30 -11.87 4.38
CA THR A 192 5.28 -11.99 5.43
C THR A 192 5.72 -12.94 6.55
N ASP A 193 5.41 -12.59 7.81
CA ASP A 193 5.69 -13.44 8.99
C ASP A 193 4.87 -14.74 8.89
N ASP A 194 5.46 -15.86 9.30
CA ASP A 194 4.80 -17.18 9.26
C ASP A 194 3.41 -17.17 9.90
N ARG A 195 3.26 -16.42 11.00
CA ARG A 195 2.00 -16.32 11.77
C ARG A 195 0.90 -15.55 11.03
N ASP A 196 1.25 -14.81 9.98
CA ASP A 196 0.32 -13.98 9.23
C ASP A 196 -0.09 -14.60 7.90
N VAL A 197 0.58 -15.68 7.44
CA VAL A 197 0.41 -16.24 6.09
C VAL A 197 -1.03 -16.70 5.84
N GLU A 198 -1.59 -17.55 6.69
CA GLU A 198 -2.97 -18.06 6.54
C GLU A 198 -3.99 -16.91 6.53
N ARG A 199 -3.84 -15.97 7.45
CA ARG A 199 -4.73 -14.81 7.56
C ARG A 199 -4.64 -13.91 6.32
N PHE A 200 -3.44 -13.69 5.78
CA PHE A 200 -3.27 -12.87 4.59
C PHE A 200 -3.73 -13.58 3.32
N LEU A 201 -3.56 -14.90 3.23
CA LEU A 201 -4.17 -15.70 2.16
C LEU A 201 -5.70 -15.52 2.18
N ALA A 202 -6.33 -15.62 3.35
CA ALA A 202 -7.78 -15.45 3.50
C ALA A 202 -8.29 -14.03 3.15
N LEU A 203 -7.50 -12.99 3.41
CA LEU A 203 -7.93 -11.60 3.28
C LEU A 203 -7.63 -10.98 1.91
N TYR A 204 -6.55 -11.41 1.25
CA TYR A 204 -6.01 -10.71 0.07
C TYR A 204 -5.99 -11.54 -1.22
N THR A 205 -6.44 -12.80 -1.15
CA THR A 205 -6.50 -13.67 -2.33
C THR A 205 -7.92 -14.16 -2.57
N PHE A 206 -8.16 -14.68 -3.78
CA PHE A 206 -9.41 -15.36 -4.13
C PHE A 206 -9.28 -16.89 -4.02
N LEU A 207 -8.29 -17.39 -3.28
CA LEU A 207 -8.13 -18.83 -3.09
C LEU A 207 -9.30 -19.41 -2.28
N PRO A 208 -9.79 -20.61 -2.62
CA PRO A 208 -10.77 -21.30 -1.81
C PRO A 208 -10.31 -21.49 -0.36
N MET A 209 -11.21 -21.35 0.61
CA MET A 209 -10.84 -21.43 2.04
C MET A 209 -10.20 -22.77 2.44
N ASP A 210 -10.50 -23.85 1.73
CA ASP A 210 -9.85 -25.15 1.98
C ASP A 210 -8.38 -25.14 1.55
N GLU A 211 -8.05 -24.43 0.46
CA GLU A 211 -6.67 -24.23 0.03
C GLU A 211 -5.92 -23.28 0.98
N VAL A 212 -6.59 -22.22 1.43
CA VAL A 212 -6.04 -21.32 2.46
C VAL A 212 -5.67 -22.10 3.72
N ARG A 213 -6.55 -22.97 4.22
CA ARG A 213 -6.29 -23.82 5.39
C ARG A 213 -5.17 -24.83 5.15
N ARG A 214 -5.12 -25.45 3.96
CA ARG A 214 -4.05 -26.38 3.57
C ARG A 214 -2.69 -25.70 3.61
N LEU A 215 -2.59 -24.51 3.01
CA LEU A 215 -1.36 -23.71 2.98
C LEU A 215 -0.99 -23.16 4.36
N GLY A 216 -1.97 -22.73 5.15
CA GLY A 216 -1.79 -22.25 6.52
C GLY A 216 -1.28 -23.33 7.49
N ALA A 217 -1.57 -24.60 7.20
CA ALA A 217 -1.09 -25.73 8.00
C ALA A 217 0.39 -26.10 7.74
N LEU A 218 1.02 -25.56 6.70
CA LEU A 218 2.43 -25.83 6.39
C LEU A 218 3.37 -25.21 7.44
N LYS A 219 4.39 -25.96 7.84
CA LYS A 219 5.36 -25.56 8.88
C LYS A 219 6.80 -25.64 8.39
N ASP A 220 7.71 -25.06 9.18
CA ASP A 220 9.15 -25.11 8.96
C ASP A 220 9.55 -24.66 7.55
N GLN A 221 10.25 -25.50 6.79
CA GLN A 221 10.66 -25.15 5.43
C GLN A 221 9.49 -25.13 4.44
N GLN A 222 8.41 -25.88 4.70
CA GLN A 222 7.27 -26.02 3.78
C GLN A 222 6.45 -24.73 3.71
N ILE A 223 6.45 -23.89 4.76
CA ILE A 223 5.74 -22.60 4.75
C ILE A 223 6.23 -21.64 3.66
N ASN A 224 7.44 -21.86 3.13
CA ASN A 224 7.95 -21.10 1.99
C ASN A 224 7.10 -21.29 0.74
N GLU A 225 6.43 -22.42 0.56
CA GLU A 225 5.47 -22.65 -0.53
C GLU A 225 4.27 -21.72 -0.36
N ALA A 226 3.65 -21.69 0.83
CA ALA A 226 2.53 -20.81 1.13
C ALA A 226 2.87 -19.32 0.93
N LYS A 227 4.09 -18.90 1.31
CA LYS A 227 4.55 -17.52 1.07
C LYS A 227 4.79 -17.18 -0.38
N LYS A 228 5.24 -18.15 -1.19
CA LYS A 228 5.37 -17.96 -2.64
C LYS A 228 4.00 -17.79 -3.27
N ILE A 229 3.05 -18.66 -2.93
CA ILE A 229 1.67 -18.59 -3.43
C ILE A 229 1.02 -17.26 -3.00
N LEU A 230 1.14 -16.88 -1.74
CA LEU A 230 0.64 -15.59 -1.24
C LEU A 230 1.18 -14.41 -2.06
N ALA A 231 2.51 -14.36 -2.24
CA ALA A 231 3.14 -13.28 -3.01
C ALA A 231 2.71 -13.29 -4.48
N TYR A 232 2.63 -14.46 -5.09
CA TYR A 232 2.21 -14.62 -6.47
C TYR A 232 0.77 -14.17 -6.70
N GLU A 233 -0.19 -14.66 -5.91
CA GLU A 233 -1.62 -14.35 -6.07
C GLU A 233 -1.90 -12.85 -5.90
N ILE A 234 -1.27 -12.20 -4.90
CA ILE A 234 -1.49 -10.77 -4.68
C ILE A 234 -0.79 -9.93 -5.76
N THR A 235 0.43 -10.29 -6.17
CA THR A 235 1.11 -9.60 -7.28
C THR A 235 0.36 -9.78 -8.60
N LYS A 236 -0.19 -10.97 -8.85
CA LYS A 236 -1.03 -11.27 -10.03
C LYS A 236 -2.26 -10.38 -10.05
N LEU A 237 -2.94 -10.24 -8.90
CA LEU A 237 -4.12 -9.39 -8.78
C LEU A 237 -3.81 -7.91 -9.01
N THR A 238 -2.69 -7.41 -8.46
CA THR A 238 -2.33 -5.99 -8.53
C THR A 238 -1.67 -5.59 -9.86
N HIS A 239 -0.70 -6.38 -10.32
CA HIS A 239 0.19 -6.03 -11.45
C HIS A 239 -0.01 -6.90 -12.69
N GLY A 240 -0.88 -7.90 -12.62
CA GLY A 240 -1.13 -8.85 -13.71
C GLY A 240 -0.24 -10.09 -13.65
N GLU A 241 -0.66 -11.12 -14.39
CA GLU A 241 -0.04 -12.44 -14.33
C GLU A 241 1.40 -12.46 -14.86
N ASP A 242 1.68 -11.73 -15.94
CA ASP A 242 3.02 -11.69 -16.52
C ASP A 242 4.06 -11.07 -15.56
N GLU A 243 3.69 -9.98 -14.89
CA GLU A 243 4.54 -9.33 -13.89
C GLU A 243 4.72 -10.20 -12.64
N ALA A 244 3.68 -10.92 -12.22
CA ALA A 244 3.78 -11.88 -11.12
C ALA A 244 4.74 -13.03 -11.44
N LYS A 245 4.67 -13.59 -12.67
CA LYS A 245 5.60 -14.63 -13.13
C LYS A 245 7.04 -14.12 -13.20
N LYS A 246 7.25 -12.92 -13.74
CA LYS A 246 8.59 -12.29 -13.78
C LYS A 246 9.15 -12.09 -12.38
N ALA A 247 8.34 -11.56 -11.45
CA ALA A 247 8.76 -11.34 -10.07
C ALA A 247 9.07 -12.65 -9.33
N GLU A 248 8.26 -13.68 -9.53
CA GLU A 248 8.49 -15.02 -8.98
C GLU A 248 9.78 -15.64 -9.52
N GLN A 249 10.00 -15.58 -10.84
CA GLN A 249 11.21 -16.09 -11.48
C GLN A 249 12.46 -15.37 -11.00
N ALA A 250 12.43 -14.04 -10.94
CA ALA A 250 13.52 -13.24 -10.40
C ALA A 250 13.82 -13.65 -8.95
N ALA A 251 12.79 -13.77 -8.10
CA ALA A 251 12.94 -14.22 -6.72
C ALA A 251 13.54 -15.64 -6.62
N GLY A 252 13.15 -16.57 -7.50
CA GLY A 252 13.68 -17.94 -7.54
C GLY A 252 15.12 -18.04 -8.04
N ALA A 253 15.48 -17.26 -9.06
CA ALA A 253 16.82 -17.16 -9.62
C ALA A 253 17.86 -16.71 -8.58
N LEU A 254 17.49 -15.75 -7.74
CA LEU A 254 18.35 -15.20 -6.70
C LEU A 254 18.69 -16.19 -5.58
N PHE A 255 17.80 -17.15 -5.32
CA PHE A 255 18.00 -18.22 -4.35
C PHE A 255 18.75 -19.43 -4.91
N SER A 256 18.66 -19.67 -6.23
CA SER A 256 19.29 -20.81 -6.92
C SER A 256 20.66 -20.50 -7.53
N GLY A 257 21.02 -19.22 -7.69
CA GLY A 257 22.30 -18.79 -8.25
C GLY A 257 22.37 -18.91 -9.78
N THR A 258 21.26 -19.17 -10.47
CA THR A 258 21.25 -19.54 -11.90
C THR A 258 20.24 -18.77 -12.76
N GLY A 259 19.91 -17.51 -12.48
CA GLY A 259 18.97 -16.78 -13.35
C GLY A 259 19.31 -15.32 -13.63
N ASN A 260 18.88 -14.90 -14.83
CA ASN A 260 19.22 -13.65 -15.51
C ASN A 260 19.05 -12.41 -14.63
N ALA A 261 20.16 -11.71 -14.40
CA ALA A 261 20.27 -10.43 -13.69
C ALA A 261 19.69 -9.24 -14.49
N GLU A 262 18.71 -9.45 -15.37
CA GLU A 262 18.05 -8.38 -16.15
C GLU A 262 16.81 -7.79 -15.46
N MET A 263 16.17 -8.53 -14.55
CA MET A 263 14.88 -8.12 -13.95
C MET A 263 15.00 -7.50 -12.55
N VAL A 264 16.21 -7.40 -12.00
CA VAL A 264 16.46 -6.73 -10.72
C VAL A 264 16.77 -5.27 -11.02
N LYS A 265 16.19 -4.34 -10.24
CA LYS A 265 16.54 -2.92 -10.31
C LYS A 265 18.06 -2.78 -10.21
N THR A 266 18.65 -2.39 -11.33
CA THR A 266 20.09 -2.37 -11.47
C THR A 266 20.58 -0.94 -11.20
N ILE A 267 21.59 -0.81 -10.37
CA ILE A 267 22.21 0.48 -10.09
C ILE A 267 23.32 0.67 -11.12
N GLU A 268 23.24 1.74 -11.90
CA GLU A 268 24.28 2.07 -12.87
C GLU A 268 25.49 2.67 -12.16
N LEU A 269 26.67 2.12 -12.45
CA LEU A 269 27.95 2.57 -11.93
C LEU A 269 28.88 2.88 -13.10
N SER A 270 29.49 4.07 -13.11
CA SER A 270 30.36 4.45 -14.21
C SER A 270 31.66 3.66 -14.18
N ARG A 271 32.10 3.17 -15.35
CA ARG A 271 33.41 2.51 -15.52
C ARG A 271 34.57 3.35 -14.98
N ILE A 272 34.49 4.67 -15.09
CA ILE A 272 35.50 5.63 -14.60
C ILE A 272 35.68 5.52 -13.08
N GLU A 273 34.61 5.24 -12.33
CA GLU A 273 34.68 5.13 -10.87
C GLU A 273 35.39 3.85 -10.42
N ILE A 274 35.25 2.76 -11.17
CA ILE A 274 35.99 1.52 -10.96
C ILE A 274 37.48 1.71 -11.30
N GLU A 275 37.78 2.34 -12.45
CA GLU A 275 39.17 2.60 -12.88
C GLU A 275 39.93 3.54 -11.93
N LYS A 276 39.22 4.43 -11.21
CA LYS A 276 39.77 5.25 -10.12
C LYS A 276 40.10 4.45 -8.85
N GLY A 277 39.75 3.16 -8.80
CA GLY A 277 40.08 2.24 -7.73
C GLY A 277 39.05 2.21 -6.60
N MET A 278 37.75 2.16 -6.93
CA MET A 278 36.67 2.00 -5.94
C MET A 278 36.90 0.77 -5.04
N GLY A 279 36.79 0.97 -3.72
CA GLY A 279 36.89 -0.10 -2.72
C GLY A 279 35.55 -0.78 -2.45
N ILE A 280 35.59 -2.01 -1.92
CA ILE A 280 34.38 -2.77 -1.56
C ILE A 280 33.48 -2.03 -0.56
N ILE A 281 34.06 -1.28 0.39
CA ILE A 281 33.28 -0.48 1.35
C ILE A 281 32.46 0.60 0.62
N ASP A 282 33.08 1.28 -0.34
CA ASP A 282 32.45 2.32 -1.14
C ASP A 282 31.35 1.73 -2.02
N LEU A 283 31.60 0.55 -2.62
CA LEU A 283 30.61 -0.18 -3.40
C LEU A 283 29.38 -0.59 -2.56
N VAL A 284 29.58 -1.06 -1.32
CA VAL A 284 28.49 -1.47 -0.41
C VAL A 284 27.60 -0.28 -0.02
N ILE A 285 28.19 0.90 0.19
CA ILE A 285 27.45 2.13 0.49
C ILE A 285 26.74 2.65 -0.76
N PHE A 286 27.43 2.64 -1.91
CA PHE A 286 26.86 3.01 -3.20
C PHE A 286 25.62 2.17 -3.53
N ALA A 287 25.71 0.86 -3.28
CA ALA A 287 24.60 -0.08 -3.40
C ALA A 287 23.52 0.09 -2.31
N LYS A 288 23.65 1.06 -1.39
CA LYS A 288 22.72 1.30 -0.27
C LYS A 288 22.49 0.07 0.62
N LEU A 289 23.45 -0.85 0.68
CA LEU A 289 23.40 -2.01 1.56
C LEU A 289 23.89 -1.69 2.98
N ALA A 290 24.61 -0.58 3.15
CA ALA A 290 25.00 -0.04 4.45
C ALA A 290 24.82 1.48 4.48
N ALA A 291 24.43 2.02 5.65
CA ALA A 291 24.22 3.45 5.84
C ALA A 291 25.51 4.24 6.10
N SER A 292 26.61 3.56 6.44
CA SER A 292 27.90 4.19 6.74
C SER A 292 29.09 3.28 6.45
N ARG A 293 30.29 3.86 6.30
CA ARG A 293 31.56 3.11 6.19
C ARG A 293 31.81 2.17 7.37
N GLY A 294 31.45 2.61 8.59
CA GLY A 294 31.58 1.80 9.80
C GLY A 294 30.69 0.57 9.78
N GLU A 295 29.43 0.72 9.33
CA GLU A 295 28.52 -0.41 9.16
C GLU A 295 28.99 -1.37 8.07
N ALA A 296 29.40 -0.85 6.91
CA ALA A 296 29.92 -1.65 5.80
C ALA A 296 31.14 -2.48 6.22
N LYS A 297 32.09 -1.88 6.93
CA LYS A 297 33.26 -2.58 7.47
C LYS A 297 32.85 -3.72 8.40
N ARG A 298 31.96 -3.46 9.35
CA ARG A 298 31.44 -4.49 10.28
C ARG A 298 30.77 -5.64 9.54
N LEU A 299 29.99 -5.35 8.49
CA LEU A 299 29.32 -6.38 7.70
C LEU A 299 30.31 -7.26 6.93
N ILE A 300 31.39 -6.67 6.40
CA ILE A 300 32.46 -7.41 5.71
C ILE A 300 33.22 -8.29 6.72
N ASP A 301 33.61 -7.73 7.87
CA ASP A 301 34.32 -8.47 8.93
C ASP A 301 33.50 -9.66 9.46
N GLN A 302 32.18 -9.52 9.50
CA GLN A 302 31.25 -10.59 9.91
C GLN A 302 30.93 -11.59 8.78
N GLY A 303 31.53 -11.44 7.60
CA GLY A 303 31.27 -12.30 6.43
C GLY A 303 29.84 -12.16 5.89
N GLY A 304 29.20 -11.02 6.15
CA GLY A 304 27.83 -10.71 5.75
C GLY A 304 27.73 -10.16 4.33
N ILE A 305 28.84 -9.83 3.67
CA ILE A 305 28.87 -9.35 2.29
C ILE A 305 29.35 -10.46 1.34
N VAL A 306 28.60 -10.67 0.26
CA VAL A 306 28.91 -11.61 -0.81
C VAL A 306 28.96 -10.85 -2.14
N LEU A 307 30.06 -10.97 -2.88
CA LEU A 307 30.32 -10.36 -4.17
C LEU A 307 30.45 -11.47 -5.22
N ALA A 308 29.64 -11.45 -6.28
CA ALA A 308 29.65 -12.48 -7.33
C ALA A 308 29.67 -13.92 -6.75
N ASP A 309 28.80 -14.17 -5.76
CA ASP A 309 28.67 -15.44 -5.01
C ASP A 309 29.90 -15.87 -4.19
N GLN A 310 30.89 -14.98 -4.02
CA GLN A 310 32.04 -15.18 -3.14
C GLN A 310 31.94 -14.28 -1.89
N LYS A 311 32.11 -14.87 -0.71
CA LYS A 311 32.17 -14.09 0.55
C LYS A 311 33.43 -13.23 0.57
N ILE A 312 33.27 -11.95 0.87
CA ILE A 312 34.39 -11.03 0.99
C ILE A 312 34.71 -10.81 2.47
N SER A 313 35.97 -11.03 2.84
CA SER A 313 36.52 -10.75 4.17
C SER A 313 37.56 -9.63 4.17
N ASP A 314 38.05 -9.22 3.00
CA ASP A 314 39.05 -8.15 2.89
C ASP A 314 38.37 -6.79 2.73
N ILE A 315 38.45 -5.98 3.79
CA ILE A 315 37.91 -4.62 3.86
C ILE A 315 38.62 -3.63 2.91
N ASN A 316 39.82 -3.97 2.43
CA ASN A 316 40.62 -3.15 1.53
C ASN A 316 40.53 -3.63 0.07
N ARG A 317 39.70 -4.64 -0.22
CA ARG A 317 39.51 -5.14 -1.59
C ARG A 317 39.08 -4.00 -2.50
N LYS A 318 39.81 -3.82 -3.60
CA LYS A 318 39.41 -2.97 -4.72
C LYS A 318 38.54 -3.76 -5.68
N ILE A 319 37.57 -3.09 -6.28
CA ILE A 319 36.72 -3.65 -7.31
C ILE A 319 37.41 -3.43 -8.66
N ALA A 320 37.50 -4.49 -9.45
CA ALA A 320 38.04 -4.47 -10.80
C ALA A 320 36.90 -4.57 -11.82
N VAL A 321 37.15 -4.13 -13.05
CA VAL A 321 36.22 -4.33 -14.18
C VAL A 321 35.96 -5.83 -14.38
N ASP A 322 36.96 -6.67 -14.15
CA ASP A 322 36.86 -8.13 -14.31
C ASP A 322 35.96 -8.81 -13.25
N ASP A 323 35.57 -8.10 -12.19
CA ASP A 323 34.57 -8.61 -11.25
C ASP A 323 33.15 -8.61 -11.90
N PHE A 324 32.94 -7.85 -12.97
CA PHE A 324 31.66 -7.75 -13.68
C PHE A 324 31.53 -8.85 -14.75
N LEU A 325 30.47 -9.63 -14.67
CA LEU A 325 30.08 -10.61 -15.68
C LEU A 325 29.02 -9.98 -16.59
N GLU A 326 29.30 -9.86 -17.90
CA GLU A 326 28.41 -9.18 -18.86
C GLU A 326 27.99 -7.76 -18.41
N ASP A 327 28.98 -6.97 -17.96
CA ASP A 327 28.81 -5.64 -17.37
C ASP A 327 27.94 -5.62 -16.09
N LYS A 328 27.72 -6.76 -15.42
CA LYS A 328 26.92 -6.83 -14.18
C LYS A 328 27.69 -7.45 -13.02
N LEU A 329 27.45 -6.90 -11.84
CA LEU A 329 28.04 -7.34 -10.58
C LEU A 329 26.96 -7.49 -9.52
N THR A 330 26.87 -8.67 -8.90
CA THR A 330 25.89 -8.94 -7.83
C THR A 330 26.54 -8.76 -6.47
N LEU A 331 25.90 -7.98 -5.61
CA LEU A 331 26.33 -7.71 -4.23
C LEU A 331 25.20 -8.06 -3.26
N LYS A 332 25.45 -8.98 -2.32
CA LYS A 332 24.46 -9.45 -1.32
C LYS A 332 24.90 -9.09 0.09
N LYS A 333 23.95 -8.64 0.92
CA LYS A 333 24.03 -8.50 2.38
C LYS A 333 23.17 -9.60 3.03
N GLY A 334 23.84 -10.59 3.61
CA GLY A 334 23.18 -11.75 4.21
C GLY A 334 22.38 -12.58 3.18
N LYS A 335 21.19 -13.05 3.57
CA LYS A 335 20.35 -13.93 2.74
C LYS A 335 19.24 -13.21 1.96
N LYS A 336 18.91 -11.95 2.31
CA LYS A 336 17.69 -11.28 1.85
C LYS A 336 17.93 -9.96 1.12
N ASP A 337 18.97 -9.22 1.51
CA ASP A 337 19.26 -7.91 0.93
C ASP A 337 20.32 -8.07 -0.16
N PHE A 338 20.06 -7.59 -1.37
CA PHE A 338 21.06 -7.63 -2.45
C PHE A 338 20.79 -6.52 -3.48
N GLN A 339 21.80 -6.23 -4.29
CA GLN A 339 21.74 -5.32 -5.42
C GLN A 339 22.49 -5.90 -6.61
N VAL A 340 22.03 -5.55 -7.81
CA VAL A 340 22.78 -5.75 -9.05
C VAL A 340 23.31 -4.39 -9.48
N ILE A 341 24.59 -4.35 -9.82
CA ILE A 341 25.30 -3.15 -10.27
C ILE A 341 25.65 -3.36 -11.74
N LYS A 342 25.24 -2.45 -12.63
CA LYS A 342 25.60 -2.48 -14.05
C LYS A 342 26.65 -1.44 -14.33
N LEU A 343 27.71 -1.86 -14.99
CA LEU A 343 28.75 -0.98 -15.47
C LEU A 343 28.23 -0.21 -16.70
N VAL A 344 28.36 1.12 -16.68
CA VAL A 344 27.97 2.03 -17.78
C VAL A 344 29.11 2.93 -18.23
#